data_AF-A0AAV3Q2J1-F1
#
_entry.id   AF-A0AAV3Q2J1-F1
#
_cell.length_a   1.000
_cell.length_b   1.000
_cell.length_c   1.000
_cell.angle_alpha   90.00
_cell.angle_beta   90.00
_cell.angle_gamma   90.00
#
_symmetry.space_group_name_H-M   'P 1'
#
loop_
_entity.id
_entity.type
_entity.pdbx_description
1 polymer ?
#
loop_
_entity_poly.entity_id
_entity_poly.type
_entity_poly.pdbx_seq_one_letter_code
_entity_poly.pdbx_strand_id
1 'polypeptide(L)'
;MPGQKIETALPSPSYINQGPVWQVGWAHPMFGSILASCSYDGKVIIWKERKQNEWTQAQVGWWLGQTKIDQAHPVGVTSVTWAPSESPGPLVGSGLLDPVQKLASGGCDNTVKVWKLYNGVWKMDCFPALQMHNDWVRDVAWAPNLGLPKSTMASASQDVSWSLTGNLLAVAAGDYNVTLWKEAVDGEWQQVTTVDQ
;
A
#
# COMPACT_ATOMS: atom_id res chain seq x y z
N MET A 1 36.62 16.09 36.38
CA MET A 1 36.21 16.13 34.95
C MET A 1 34.77 15.67 34.88
N PRO A 2 33.80 16.51 34.47
CA PRO A 2 32.42 16.07 34.36
C PRO A 2 32.25 15.21 33.10
N GLY A 3 31.53 14.10 33.24
CA GLY A 3 31.33 13.10 32.19
C GLY A 3 30.58 13.66 30.99
N GLN A 4 31.10 13.37 29.80
CA GLN A 4 30.41 13.62 28.53
C GLN A 4 29.15 12.76 28.47
N LYS A 5 27.99 13.40 28.53
CA LYS A 5 26.70 12.79 28.24
C LYS A 5 26.66 12.55 26.72
N ILE A 6 26.64 11.29 26.30
CA ILE A 6 26.46 10.95 24.88
C ILE A 6 24.99 11.24 24.56
N GLU A 7 24.70 12.42 24.02
CA GLU A 7 23.42 12.70 23.38
C GLU A 7 23.41 11.96 22.03
N THR A 8 22.68 10.86 21.95
CA THR A 8 22.31 10.28 20.67
C THR A 8 21.38 11.27 19.98
N ALA A 9 21.92 12.05 19.04
CA ALA A 9 21.16 12.97 18.22
C ALA A 9 19.93 12.25 17.67
N LEU A 10 18.74 12.71 18.05
CA LEU A 10 17.49 12.23 17.46
C LEU A 10 17.60 12.44 15.93
N PRO A 11 17.22 11.46 15.10
CA PRO A 11 17.24 11.63 13.65
C PRO A 11 16.44 12.90 13.30
N SER A 12 16.99 13.73 12.40
CA SER A 12 16.40 15.03 12.06
C SER A 12 14.90 14.92 11.68
N PRO A 13 14.07 15.96 11.89
CA PRO A 13 12.62 15.93 11.65
C PRO A 13 12.19 15.58 10.21
N SER A 14 13.12 15.51 9.26
CA SER A 14 12.89 15.17 7.86
C SER A 14 12.74 13.67 7.60
N TYR A 15 13.07 12.81 8.58
CA TYR A 15 13.09 11.35 8.45
C TYR A 15 11.85 10.64 9.02
N ILE A 16 10.81 11.37 9.38
CA ILE A 16 9.57 10.81 9.92
C ILE A 16 8.36 11.56 9.34
N ASN A 17 7.18 10.97 9.48
CA ASN A 17 5.92 11.64 9.11
C ASN A 17 5.74 12.89 9.96
N GLN A 18 5.31 13.98 9.32
CA GLN A 18 5.09 15.29 9.97
C GLN A 18 3.60 15.57 10.22
N GLY A 19 2.75 14.60 9.94
CA GLY A 19 1.32 14.65 10.23
C GLY A 19 0.81 13.30 10.75
N PRO A 20 -0.49 13.20 11.06
CA PRO A 20 -1.13 11.94 11.44
C PRO A 20 -0.81 10.83 10.43
N VAL A 21 -0.53 9.64 10.95
CA VAL A 21 -0.41 8.42 10.15
C VAL A 21 -1.79 7.79 10.09
N TRP A 22 -2.31 7.61 8.88
CA TRP A 22 -3.68 7.12 8.67
C TRP A 22 -3.75 5.60 8.60
N GLN A 23 -2.83 4.99 7.85
CA GLN A 23 -2.80 3.55 7.67
C GLN A 23 -1.38 3.02 7.60
N VAL A 24 -1.24 1.75 7.94
CA VAL A 24 -0.02 0.98 7.78
C VAL A 24 -0.34 -0.33 7.06
N GLY A 25 0.62 -0.85 6.30
CA GLY A 25 0.46 -2.10 5.55
C GLY A 25 1.73 -2.93 5.61
N TRP A 26 1.59 -4.22 5.92
CA TRP A 26 2.70 -5.17 5.91
C TRP A 26 2.96 -5.68 4.49
N ALA A 27 4.23 -5.69 4.09
CA ALA A 27 4.62 -6.32 2.83
C ALA A 27 4.58 -7.85 2.97
N HIS A 28 4.55 -8.54 1.82
CA HIS A 28 4.62 -10.00 1.82
C HIS A 28 5.89 -10.51 2.54
N PRO A 29 5.80 -11.56 3.39
CA PRO A 29 6.92 -12.04 4.19
C PRO A 29 8.18 -12.43 3.40
N MET A 30 8.05 -12.74 2.10
CA MET A 30 9.21 -13.07 1.26
C MET A 30 10.20 -11.90 1.12
N PHE A 31 9.77 -10.66 1.36
CA PHE A 31 10.62 -9.48 1.32
C PHE A 31 11.33 -9.20 2.66
N GLY A 32 11.11 -10.06 3.67
CA GLY A 32 11.44 -9.82 5.06
C GLY A 32 10.42 -8.94 5.78
N SER A 33 10.72 -8.57 7.03
CA SER A 33 9.85 -7.69 7.82
C SER A 33 9.88 -6.25 7.27
N ILE A 34 8.93 -5.92 6.40
CA ILE A 34 8.76 -4.60 5.79
C ILE A 34 7.36 -4.07 6.07
N LEU A 35 7.28 -2.79 6.45
CA LEU A 35 6.04 -2.08 6.76
C LEU A 35 5.98 -0.80 5.93
N ALA A 36 4.85 -0.49 5.33
CA ALA A 36 4.55 0.84 4.78
C ALA A 36 3.70 1.62 5.78
N SER A 37 3.93 2.93 5.90
CA SER A 37 3.02 3.85 6.58
C SER A 37 2.68 5.03 5.67
N CYS A 38 1.44 5.50 5.72
CA CYS A 38 0.98 6.65 4.94
C CYS A 38 0.46 7.77 5.86
N SER A 39 0.70 9.02 5.47
CA SER A 39 0.43 10.17 6.33
C SER A 39 -0.28 11.31 5.62
N TYR A 40 -0.97 12.13 6.43
CA TYR A 40 -1.55 13.40 6.01
C TYR A 40 -0.52 14.37 5.41
N ASP A 41 0.76 14.24 5.73
CA ASP A 41 1.83 15.07 5.15
C ASP A 41 2.14 14.76 3.67
N GLY A 42 1.36 13.86 3.06
CA GLY A 42 1.46 13.50 1.66
C GLY A 42 2.53 12.46 1.35
N LYS A 43 3.12 11.83 2.38
CA LYS A 43 4.19 10.84 2.21
C LYS A 43 3.73 9.41 2.47
N VAL A 44 4.40 8.49 1.80
CA VAL A 44 4.45 7.07 2.18
C VAL A 44 5.88 6.73 2.59
N ILE A 45 6.07 6.15 3.78
CA ILE A 45 7.39 5.74 4.29
C ILE A 45 7.45 4.22 4.36
N ILE A 46 8.55 3.64 3.89
CA ILE A 46 8.83 2.21 3.95
C ILE A 46 9.84 1.93 5.07
N TRP A 47 9.47 1.05 5.98
CA TRP A 47 10.24 0.61 7.13
C TRP A 47 10.70 -0.83 6.92
N LYS A 48 11.91 -1.14 7.35
CA LYS A 48 12.47 -2.49 7.31
C LYS A 48 13.20 -2.80 8.61
N GLU A 49 12.94 -3.98 9.15
CA GLU A 49 13.71 -4.54 10.25
C GLU A 49 15.10 -4.93 9.76
N ARG A 50 16.16 -4.42 10.38
CA ARG A 50 17.54 -4.80 10.06
C ARG A 50 18.04 -5.95 10.91
N LYS A 51 17.75 -5.84 12.20
CA LYS A 51 18.06 -6.81 13.24
C LYS A 51 16.85 -6.89 14.15
N GLN A 52 16.81 -7.91 15.00
CA GLN A 52 15.72 -8.10 15.94
C GLN A 52 15.44 -6.82 16.73
N ASN A 53 14.22 -6.29 16.58
CA ASN A 53 13.75 -5.04 17.21
C ASN A 53 14.45 -3.75 16.74
N GLU A 54 15.31 -3.81 15.73
CA GLU A 54 15.99 -2.65 15.12
C GLU A 54 15.28 -2.28 13.80
N TRP A 55 14.36 -1.33 13.90
CA TRP A 55 13.59 -0.82 12.76
C TRP A 55 14.20 0.47 12.22
N THR A 56 14.36 0.52 10.91
CA THR A 56 14.81 1.72 10.22
C THR A 56 13.95 1.95 8.99
N GLN A 57 13.90 3.19 8.49
CA GLN A 57 13.50 3.39 7.11
C GLN A 57 14.33 2.48 6.20
N ALA A 58 13.68 1.81 5.24
CA ALA A 58 14.26 0.74 4.44
C ALA A 58 15.45 1.22 3.61
N GLN A 59 16.66 1.24 4.18
CA GLN A 59 17.86 1.65 3.46
C GLN A 59 18.25 0.58 2.46
N VAL A 60 18.17 0.93 1.18
CA VAL A 60 18.88 0.23 0.09
C VAL A 60 20.18 0.98 -0.17
N GLY A 61 21.13 0.90 0.78
CA GLY A 61 22.41 1.62 0.75
C GLY A 61 22.29 3.16 0.81
N TRP A 62 23.32 3.84 1.33
CA TRP A 62 23.35 5.31 1.44
C TRP A 62 23.39 6.03 0.07
N TRP A 63 23.50 5.28 -1.05
CA TRP A 63 23.61 5.84 -2.40
C TRP A 63 22.65 5.25 -3.45
N LEU A 64 21.74 4.31 -3.10
CA LEU A 64 21.01 3.53 -4.13
C LEU A 64 19.48 3.47 -4.03
N GLY A 65 18.82 3.99 -3.00
CA GLY A 65 17.35 3.86 -2.97
C GLY A 65 16.58 4.85 -2.12
N GLN A 66 15.35 5.12 -2.55
CA GLN A 66 14.37 5.92 -1.82
C GLN A 66 13.67 5.04 -0.77
N THR A 67 13.73 5.46 0.49
CA THR A 67 13.02 4.82 1.61
C THR A 67 11.58 5.33 1.78
N LYS A 68 11.21 6.32 0.97
CA LYS A 68 9.98 7.08 1.05
C LYS A 68 9.52 7.50 -0.34
N ILE A 69 8.22 7.70 -0.46
CA ILE A 69 7.58 8.31 -1.61
C ILE A 69 7.13 9.69 -1.15
N ASP A 70 7.95 10.69 -1.44
CA ASP A 70 7.58 12.08 -1.18
C ASP A 70 6.50 12.52 -2.18
N GLN A 71 5.56 13.34 -1.72
CA GLN A 71 4.47 13.86 -2.56
C GLN A 71 3.66 12.74 -3.25
N ALA A 72 3.44 11.63 -2.55
CA ALA A 72 2.59 10.56 -3.03
C ALA A 72 1.19 11.10 -3.35
N HIS A 73 0.61 11.86 -2.42
CA HIS A 73 -0.61 12.65 -2.63
C HIS A 73 -0.41 14.02 -1.96
N PRO A 74 -0.30 15.14 -2.72
CA PRO A 74 0.08 16.44 -2.16
C PRO A 74 -0.82 16.96 -1.04
N VAL A 75 -2.09 16.54 -1.02
CA VAL A 75 -3.09 16.95 -0.01
C VAL A 75 -3.05 16.03 1.23
N GLY A 76 -2.57 14.80 1.09
CA GLY A 76 -2.52 13.80 2.15
C GLY A 76 -2.82 12.39 1.63
N VAL A 77 -2.13 11.40 2.22
CA VAL A 77 -2.32 9.98 1.91
C VAL A 77 -3.17 9.35 3.00
N THR A 78 -4.31 8.78 2.62
CA THR A 78 -5.30 8.20 3.53
C THR A 78 -5.11 6.70 3.67
N SER A 79 -4.69 6.03 2.60
CA SER A 79 -4.59 4.58 2.55
C SER A 79 -3.38 4.06 1.79
N VAL A 80 -2.89 2.90 2.20
CA VAL A 80 -1.78 2.19 1.55
C VAL A 80 -1.99 0.67 1.61
N THR A 81 -1.76 -0.01 0.49
CA THR A 81 -1.87 -1.47 0.39
C THR A 81 -0.75 -2.04 -0.49
N TRP A 82 -0.22 -3.20 -0.10
CA TRP A 82 0.82 -3.88 -0.87
C TRP A 82 0.22 -4.77 -1.94
N ALA A 83 0.83 -4.78 -3.12
CA ALA A 83 0.51 -5.78 -4.12
C ALA A 83 0.97 -7.18 -3.66
N PRO A 84 0.30 -8.24 -4.12
CA PRO A 84 0.81 -9.59 -4.03
C PRO A 84 2.23 -9.68 -4.61
N SER A 85 3.09 -10.48 -3.99
CA SER A 85 4.50 -10.55 -4.35
C SER A 85 4.78 -11.30 -5.65
N GLU A 86 3.81 -12.07 -6.13
CA GLU A 86 3.87 -12.83 -7.36
C GLU A 86 3.30 -11.98 -8.52
N SER A 87 4.03 -11.96 -9.64
CA SER A 87 3.47 -11.48 -10.91
C SER A 87 2.23 -12.30 -11.28
N PRO A 88 1.18 -11.71 -11.85
CA PRO A 88 0.02 -12.48 -12.29
C PRO A 88 0.36 -13.61 -13.26
N GLY A 89 -0.32 -14.75 -13.12
CA GLY A 89 -0.15 -15.94 -13.97
C GLY A 89 1.04 -16.88 -13.69
N PRO A 90 1.55 -17.04 -12.45
CA PRO A 90 2.67 -17.95 -12.18
C PRO A 90 2.30 -19.43 -12.39
N LEU A 91 1.01 -19.76 -12.42
CA LEU A 91 0.50 -21.09 -12.78
C LEU A 91 0.47 -21.35 -14.30
N VAL A 92 0.78 -20.35 -15.14
CA VAL A 92 0.64 -20.40 -16.61
C VAL A 92 1.99 -20.25 -17.34
N GLY A 93 3.09 -19.88 -16.67
CA GLY A 93 4.39 -19.64 -17.32
C GLY A 93 5.62 -20.13 -16.55
N SER A 94 6.52 -20.84 -17.23
CA SER A 94 7.78 -21.40 -16.71
C SER A 94 8.93 -20.37 -16.68
N GLY A 95 8.74 -19.25 -15.98
CA GLY A 95 9.78 -18.21 -15.83
C GLY A 95 10.29 -18.09 -14.39
N LEU A 96 11.56 -17.73 -14.21
CA LEU A 96 12.04 -17.22 -12.92
C LEU A 96 11.17 -16.00 -12.55
N LEU A 97 10.41 -16.11 -11.47
CA LEU A 97 9.54 -15.05 -10.99
C LEU A 97 10.42 -13.96 -10.35
N ASP A 98 10.63 -12.85 -11.05
CA ASP A 98 11.21 -11.69 -10.41
C ASP A 98 10.20 -11.13 -9.40
N PRO A 99 10.54 -11.06 -8.10
CA PRO A 99 9.65 -10.49 -7.10
C PRO A 99 9.28 -9.06 -7.50
N VAL A 100 7.99 -8.77 -7.61
CA VAL A 100 7.53 -7.41 -7.91
C VAL A 100 7.10 -6.74 -6.62
N GLN A 101 7.86 -5.74 -6.20
CA GLN A 101 7.50 -4.94 -5.04
C GLN A 101 6.68 -3.71 -5.51
N LYS A 102 5.36 -3.82 -5.37
CA LYS A 102 4.38 -2.78 -5.70
C LYS A 102 3.54 -2.43 -4.48
N LEU A 103 3.07 -1.18 -4.43
CA LEU A 103 2.08 -0.72 -3.47
C LEU A 103 1.10 0.22 -4.16
N ALA A 104 -0.13 0.27 -3.68
CA ALA A 104 -1.12 1.29 -4.07
C ALA A 104 -1.38 2.22 -2.90
N SER A 105 -1.72 3.47 -3.21
CA SER A 105 -2.11 4.47 -2.24
C SER A 105 -3.34 5.24 -2.70
N GLY A 106 -4.22 5.57 -1.76
CA GLY A 106 -5.33 6.50 -1.93
C GLY A 106 -5.03 7.82 -1.23
N GLY A 107 -5.61 8.92 -1.72
CA GLY A 107 -5.37 10.23 -1.14
C GLY A 107 -6.55 11.19 -1.18
N CYS A 108 -6.34 12.30 -0.47
CA CYS A 108 -7.26 13.44 -0.43
C CYS A 108 -7.27 14.26 -1.74
N ASP A 109 -6.47 13.87 -2.73
CA ASP A 109 -6.49 14.40 -4.10
C ASP A 109 -7.47 13.65 -5.01
N ASN A 110 -8.31 12.78 -4.43
CA ASN A 110 -9.32 11.96 -5.10
C ASN A 110 -8.74 10.93 -6.08
N THR A 111 -7.44 10.64 -5.98
CA THR A 111 -6.75 9.70 -6.85
C THR A 111 -6.32 8.43 -6.12
N VAL A 112 -6.22 7.35 -6.90
CA VAL A 112 -5.46 6.16 -6.53
C VAL A 112 -4.17 6.14 -7.37
N LYS A 113 -3.04 5.89 -6.72
CA LYS A 113 -1.72 5.77 -7.37
C LYS A 113 -1.10 4.44 -7.06
N VAL A 114 -0.49 3.83 -8.06
CA VAL A 114 0.29 2.60 -7.95
C VAL A 114 1.75 2.95 -8.07
N TRP A 115 2.55 2.40 -7.17
CA TRP A 115 3.97 2.60 -7.09
C TRP A 115 4.67 1.26 -7.23
N LYS A 116 5.78 1.26 -7.96
CA LYS A 116 6.65 0.10 -8.13
C LYS A 116 8.07 0.48 -7.77
N LEU A 117 8.74 -0.43 -7.08
CA LEU A 117 10.17 -0.30 -6.78
C LEU A 117 10.98 -0.72 -8.00
N TYR A 118 11.75 0.21 -8.55
CA TYR A 118 12.68 0.00 -9.65
C TYR A 118 14.10 0.31 -9.19
N ASN A 119 14.97 -0.70 -9.12
CA ASN A 119 16.37 -0.53 -8.73
C ASN A 119 16.53 0.29 -7.44
N GLY A 120 15.71 0.01 -6.42
CA GLY A 120 15.73 0.72 -5.13
C GLY A 120 14.98 2.06 -5.11
N VAL A 121 14.43 2.52 -6.24
CA VAL A 121 13.71 3.79 -6.35
C VAL A 121 12.23 3.55 -6.59
N TRP A 122 11.37 4.15 -5.77
CA TRP A 122 9.92 4.09 -5.95
C TRP A 122 9.50 5.03 -7.06
N LYS A 123 8.79 4.49 -8.05
CA LYS A 123 8.23 5.28 -9.15
C LYS A 123 6.76 4.96 -9.31
N MET A 124 6.01 5.96 -9.75
CA MET A 124 4.61 5.76 -10.10
C MET A 124 4.54 4.86 -11.34
N ASP A 125 3.90 3.70 -11.20
CA ASP A 125 3.74 2.67 -12.23
C ASP A 125 2.54 2.99 -13.12
N CYS A 126 1.44 3.50 -12.54
CA CYS A 126 0.29 3.99 -13.29
C CYS A 126 0.39 5.51 -13.51
N PHE A 127 0.74 5.91 -14.74
CA PHE A 127 0.69 7.31 -15.16
C PHE A 127 -0.29 7.44 -16.34
N PRO A 128 -1.29 8.34 -16.26
CA PRO A 128 -1.60 9.25 -15.15
C PRO A 128 -2.20 8.53 -13.92
N ALA A 129 -2.33 9.25 -12.81
CA ALA A 129 -3.01 8.76 -11.60
C ALA A 129 -4.47 8.39 -11.90
N LEU A 130 -5.01 7.39 -11.19
CA LEU A 130 -6.37 6.91 -11.38
C LEU A 130 -7.35 7.86 -10.68
N GLN A 131 -7.97 8.75 -11.44
CA GLN A 131 -8.92 9.74 -10.92
C GLN A 131 -10.35 9.36 -11.32
N MET A 132 -10.92 8.43 -10.56
CA MET A 132 -12.31 7.99 -10.75
C MET A 132 -13.24 8.41 -9.60
N HIS A 133 -12.66 8.85 -8.47
CA HIS A 133 -13.43 9.33 -7.32
C HIS A 133 -13.66 10.85 -7.42
N ASN A 134 -14.81 11.30 -6.95
CA ASN A 134 -15.15 12.72 -6.86
C ASN A 134 -14.92 13.31 -5.46
N ASP A 135 -14.50 12.48 -4.52
CA ASP A 135 -14.15 12.84 -3.14
C ASP A 135 -12.91 12.05 -2.70
N TRP A 136 -12.41 12.28 -1.50
CA TRP A 136 -11.22 11.64 -0.98
C TRP A 136 -11.38 10.12 -1.02
N VAL A 137 -10.38 9.45 -1.56
CA VAL A 137 -10.28 8.00 -1.41
C VAL A 137 -9.97 7.74 0.06
N ARG A 138 -10.82 7.00 0.79
CA ARG A 138 -10.56 6.68 2.20
C ARG A 138 -9.77 5.40 2.35
N ASP A 139 -10.05 4.41 1.51
CA ASP A 139 -9.37 3.12 1.58
C ASP A 139 -9.13 2.51 0.19
N VAL A 140 -8.05 1.75 0.09
CA VAL A 140 -7.59 1.03 -1.10
C VAL A 140 -7.10 -0.35 -0.67
N ALA A 141 -7.58 -1.39 -1.33
CA ALA A 141 -7.18 -2.76 -1.04
C ALA A 141 -6.78 -3.52 -2.31
N TRP A 142 -5.60 -4.14 -2.29
CA TRP A 142 -5.15 -5.04 -3.34
C TRP A 142 -5.64 -6.45 -3.06
N ALA A 143 -6.28 -7.09 -4.05
CA ALA A 143 -6.72 -8.47 -3.91
C ALA A 143 -5.50 -9.39 -3.79
N PRO A 144 -5.51 -10.40 -2.89
CA PRO A 144 -4.49 -11.42 -2.87
C PRO A 144 -4.50 -12.18 -4.19
N ASN A 145 -3.31 -12.44 -4.75
CA ASN A 145 -3.19 -13.19 -6.00
C ASN A 145 -2.75 -14.62 -5.70
N LEU A 146 -3.70 -15.55 -5.66
CA LEU A 146 -3.44 -16.98 -5.47
C LEU A 146 -3.00 -17.67 -6.78
N GLY A 147 -2.12 -17.01 -7.54
CA GLY A 147 -1.63 -17.49 -8.83
C GLY A 147 -2.57 -17.25 -10.03
N LEU A 148 -3.57 -16.38 -9.88
CA LEU A 148 -4.46 -15.97 -10.96
C LEU A 148 -3.74 -15.04 -11.97
N PRO A 149 -4.15 -15.04 -13.26
CA PRO A 149 -3.60 -14.16 -14.27
C PRO A 149 -4.06 -12.70 -14.12
N LYS A 150 -5.03 -12.44 -13.24
CA LYS A 150 -5.60 -11.11 -13.00
C LYS A 150 -5.17 -10.58 -11.65
N SER A 151 -4.66 -9.35 -11.63
CA SER A 151 -4.41 -8.59 -10.40
C SER A 151 -5.49 -7.53 -10.27
N THR A 152 -6.27 -7.59 -9.19
CA THR A 152 -7.40 -6.69 -8.97
C THR A 152 -7.16 -5.83 -7.73
N MET A 153 -7.59 -4.58 -7.78
CA MET A 153 -7.62 -3.67 -6.64
C MET A 153 -9.00 -3.06 -6.52
N ALA A 154 -9.34 -2.63 -5.31
CA ALA A 154 -10.55 -1.87 -5.04
C ALA A 154 -10.21 -0.63 -4.24
N SER A 155 -11.06 0.38 -4.34
CA SER A 155 -10.93 1.65 -3.62
C SER A 155 -12.30 2.16 -3.25
N ALA A 156 -12.45 2.72 -2.04
CA ALA A 156 -13.74 3.15 -1.52
C ALA A 156 -13.66 4.50 -0.80
N SER A 157 -14.85 5.08 -0.61
CA SER A 157 -15.05 6.33 0.13
C SER A 157 -15.14 6.13 1.65
N GLN A 158 -15.14 4.90 2.17
CA GLN A 158 -14.93 4.62 3.60
C GLN A 158 -13.91 3.49 3.78
N ASP A 159 -14.33 2.23 3.68
CA ASP A 159 -13.44 1.07 3.86
C ASP A 159 -13.70 0.01 2.79
N VAL A 160 -12.66 -0.73 2.43
CA VAL A 160 -12.75 -1.84 1.46
C VAL A 160 -11.80 -2.97 1.84
N SER A 161 -12.29 -4.22 1.76
CA SER A 161 -11.48 -5.37 2.12
C SER A 161 -11.77 -6.58 1.25
N TRP A 162 -10.70 -7.26 0.82
CA TRP A 162 -10.79 -8.50 0.05
C TRP A 162 -10.87 -9.72 0.96
N SER A 163 -11.63 -10.73 0.54
CA SER A 163 -11.49 -12.05 1.13
C SER A 163 -10.08 -12.60 0.91
N LEU A 164 -9.63 -13.50 1.79
CA LEU A 164 -8.32 -14.15 1.68
C LEU A 164 -8.13 -14.91 0.36
N THR A 165 -9.23 -15.29 -0.29
CA THR A 165 -9.24 -15.96 -1.59
C THR A 165 -9.23 -15.01 -2.79
N GLY A 166 -9.40 -13.69 -2.56
CA GLY A 166 -9.46 -12.68 -3.62
C GLY A 166 -10.75 -12.67 -4.44
N ASN A 167 -11.72 -13.51 -4.09
CA ASN A 167 -12.95 -13.71 -4.88
C ASN A 167 -14.15 -12.91 -4.38
N LEU A 168 -14.12 -12.41 -3.15
CA LEU A 168 -15.17 -11.58 -2.58
C LEU A 168 -14.57 -10.25 -2.13
N LEU A 169 -15.32 -9.19 -2.34
CA LEU A 169 -14.99 -7.84 -1.94
C LEU A 169 -16.04 -7.32 -0.94
N ALA A 170 -15.62 -6.94 0.25
CA ALA A 170 -16.44 -6.21 1.20
C ALA A 170 -16.23 -4.71 1.01
N VAL A 171 -17.32 -3.95 0.87
CA VAL A 171 -17.30 -2.50 0.73
C VAL A 171 -18.17 -1.90 1.83
N ALA A 172 -17.57 -1.04 2.66
CA ALA A 172 -18.31 -0.15 3.55
C ALA A 172 -18.46 1.20 2.86
N ALA A 173 -19.69 1.71 2.84
CA ALA A 173 -20.01 3.02 2.29
C ALA A 173 -20.59 3.94 3.37
N GLY A 174 -20.87 5.20 3.01
CA GLY A 174 -21.45 6.19 3.93
C GLY A 174 -22.92 5.93 4.32
N ASP A 175 -23.52 4.85 3.86
CA ASP A 175 -24.93 4.48 4.05
C ASP A 175 -25.15 3.51 5.24
N TYR A 176 -24.13 3.38 6.11
CA TYR A 176 -24.14 2.52 7.31
C TYR A 176 -24.22 1.02 7.04
N ASN A 177 -24.11 0.59 5.78
CA ASN A 177 -24.16 -0.80 5.38
C ASN A 177 -22.78 -1.31 4.95
N VAL A 178 -22.59 -2.62 5.09
CA VAL A 178 -21.48 -3.32 4.45
C VAL A 178 -22.08 -4.20 3.36
N THR A 179 -21.59 -4.03 2.12
CA THR A 179 -22.03 -4.82 0.97
C THR A 179 -20.92 -5.76 0.54
N LEU A 180 -21.29 -6.99 0.16
CA LEU A 180 -20.39 -7.98 -0.40
C LEU A 180 -20.59 -8.05 -1.90
N TRP A 181 -19.49 -8.08 -2.64
CA TRP A 181 -19.46 -8.08 -4.10
C TRP A 181 -18.61 -9.22 -4.63
N LYS A 182 -18.97 -9.72 -5.80
CA LYS A 182 -18.24 -10.75 -6.54
C LYS A 182 -18.21 -10.44 -8.02
N GLU A 183 -17.08 -10.71 -8.67
CA GLU A 183 -16.96 -10.66 -10.12
C GLU A 183 -17.69 -11.85 -10.76
N ALA A 184 -18.61 -11.57 -11.68
CA ALA A 184 -19.27 -12.57 -12.50
C ALA A 184 -18.37 -13.03 -13.66
N VAL A 185 -18.79 -14.09 -14.37
CA VAL A 185 -17.99 -14.70 -15.44
C VAL A 185 -17.76 -13.76 -16.63
N ASP A 186 -18.67 -12.81 -16.82
CA ASP A 186 -18.59 -11.74 -17.83
C ASP A 186 -17.65 -10.58 -17.43
N GLY A 187 -17.12 -10.61 -16.21
CA GLY A 187 -16.25 -9.57 -15.66
C GLY A 187 -16.98 -8.45 -14.92
N GLU A 188 -18.31 -8.47 -14.89
CA GLU A 188 -19.12 -7.47 -14.19
C GLU A 188 -19.17 -7.76 -12.69
N TRP A 189 -19.14 -6.70 -11.88
CA TRP A 189 -19.24 -6.82 -10.43
C TRP A 189 -20.70 -6.82 -9.98
N GLN A 190 -21.09 -7.86 -9.24
CA GLN A 190 -22.44 -8.01 -8.72
C GLN A 190 -22.43 -8.01 -7.19
N GLN A 191 -23.36 -7.27 -6.60
CA GLN A 191 -23.61 -7.32 -5.16
C GLN A 191 -24.20 -8.69 -4.82
N VAL A 192 -23.53 -9.42 -3.95
CA VAL A 192 -23.93 -10.73 -3.44
C VAL A 192 -24.96 -10.57 -2.33
N THR A 193 -24.66 -9.73 -1.35
CA THR A 193 -25.56 -9.46 -0.21
C THR A 193 -25.16 -8.16 0.48
N THR A 194 -26.09 -7.60 1.24
CA THR A 194 -25.78 -6.67 2.33
C THR A 194 -25.59 -7.48 3.61
N VAL A 195 -24.64 -7.08 4.45
CA VAL A 195 -24.48 -7.65 5.80
C VAL A 195 -25.45 -6.91 6.70
N ASP A 196 -26.55 -7.57 7.05
CA ASP A 196 -27.52 -7.05 8.02
C ASP A 196 -26.90 -7.04 9.43
N GLN A 197 -27.38 -6.11 10.27
CA GLN A 197 -26.94 -5.93 11.66
C GLN A 197 -27.41 -7.05 12.60
#